data_AF-A0A8S3KMN7-F1
#
_entry.id   AF-A0A8S3KMN7-F1
#
_cell.length_a   1.000
_cell.length_b   1.000
_cell.length_c   1.000
_cell.angle_alpha   90.00
_cell.angle_beta   90.00
_cell.angle_gamma   90.00
#
_symmetry.space_group_name_H-M   'P 1'
#
loop_
_entity.id
_entity.type
_entity.pdbx_description
1 polymer ?
#
loop_
_entity_poly.entity_id
_entity_poly.type
_entity_poly.pdbx_seq_one_letter_code
_entity_poly.pdbx_strand_id
1 'polypeptide(L)'
;MEFLVELCSEHDDLVRARFQSRHSNNKKHIATVQFDNHKQQLIDAWYCTCSAGPREVGMCSQMTALLWHLGVNKAVISTDNHPLSASRLIKAIDDS
;
A
#
# COMPACT_ATOMS: atom_id res chain seq x y z
N MET A 1 4.75 -3.22 12.84
CA MET A 1 5.49 -2.39 11.86
C MET A 1 4.78 -1.05 11.82
N GLU A 2 5.31 -0.06 12.53
CA GLU A 2 4.76 1.30 12.48
C GLU A 2 5.35 2.02 11.27
N PHE A 3 4.50 2.68 10.49
CA PHE A 3 4.92 3.57 9.41
C PHE A 3 4.04 4.82 9.46
N LEU A 4 4.65 5.95 9.11
CA LEU A 4 3.95 7.23 9.09
C LEU A 4 3.54 7.53 7.66
N VAL A 5 2.23 7.72 7.44
CA VAL A 5 1.69 8.23 6.18
C VAL A 5 1.72 9.76 6.21
N GLU A 6 2.21 10.35 5.13
CA GLU A 6 2.30 11.78 4.93
C GLU A 6 1.63 12.15 3.61
N LEU A 7 0.86 13.23 3.64
CA LEU A 7 0.34 13.87 2.44
C LEU A 7 1.39 14.86 1.93
N CYS A 8 1.60 14.90 0.62
CA CYS A 8 2.48 15.89 0.03
C CYS A 8 1.72 17.20 -0.12
N SER A 9 2.12 18.26 0.60
CA SER A 9 1.43 19.55 0.55
C SER A 9 1.52 20.25 -0.81
N GLU A 10 2.53 19.91 -1.61
CA GLU A 10 2.79 20.48 -2.94
C GLU A 10 2.12 19.67 -4.06
N HIS A 11 1.73 18.42 -3.77
CA HIS A 11 1.21 17.46 -4.72
C HIS A 11 0.07 16.66 -4.07
N ASP A 12 -1.16 17.09 -4.33
CA ASP A 12 -2.38 16.47 -3.79
C ASP A 12 -2.67 15.09 -4.39
N ASP A 13 -2.03 14.76 -5.51
CA ASP A 13 -2.05 13.47 -6.19
C ASP A 13 -1.02 12.47 -5.64
N LEU A 14 -0.27 12.82 -4.58
CA LEU A 14 0.77 11.97 -3.98
C LEU A 14 0.48 11.60 -2.52
N VAL A 15 0.52 10.28 -2.26
CA VAL A 15 0.60 9.74 -0.90
C VAL A 15 1.98 9.15 -0.66
N ARG A 16 2.59 9.51 0.47
CA ARG A 16 3.89 9.00 0.87
C ARG A 16 3.81 8.27 2.20
N ALA A 17 4.60 7.22 2.37
CA ALA A 17 4.79 6.59 3.67
C ALA A 17 6.25 6.29 3.95
N ARG A 18 6.65 6.52 5.22
CA ARG A 18 7.99 6.22 5.72
C ARG A 18 7.99 4.93 6.52
N PHE A 19 8.77 3.97 6.05
CA PHE A 19 8.97 2.66 6.67
C PHE A 19 10.34 2.60 7.33
N GLN A 20 10.41 2.00 8.50
CA GLN A 20 11.69 1.55 9.06
C GLN A 20 12.16 0.28 8.36
N SER A 21 13.45 0.18 8.03
CA SER A 21 14.00 -1.02 7.44
C SER A 21 14.02 -2.15 8.47
N ARG A 22 13.57 -3.35 8.06
CA ARG A 22 13.62 -4.56 8.90
C ARG A 22 15.05 -5.03 9.18
N HIS A 23 15.99 -4.63 8.34
CA HIS A 23 17.39 -5.10 8.37
C HIS A 23 18.32 -4.10 9.06
N SER A 24 17.86 -2.88 9.32
CA SER A 24 18.67 -1.84 9.96
C SER A 24 17.78 -0.76 10.54
N ASN A 25 17.88 -0.54 11.84
CA ASN A 25 17.11 0.49 12.54
C ASN A 25 17.43 1.92 12.07
N ASN A 26 18.62 2.13 11.50
CA ASN A 26 19.05 3.42 10.98
C ASN A 26 18.54 3.70 9.56
N LYS A 27 18.15 2.67 8.81
CA LYS A 27 17.71 2.82 7.43
C LYS A 27 16.20 3.01 7.37
N LYS A 28 15.77 4.08 6.69
CA LYS A 28 14.36 4.34 6.40
C LYS A 28 14.11 4.21 4.90
N HIS A 29 12.96 3.66 4.54
CA HIS A 29 12.49 3.57 3.17
C HIS A 29 11.26 4.44 2.99
N ILE A 30 11.15 5.03 1.81
CA ILE A 30 10.03 5.87 1.42
C ILE A 30 9.29 5.12 0.32
N ALA A 31 8.00 4.90 0.51
CA ALA A 31 7.10 4.45 -0.54
C ALA A 31 6.19 5.61 -0.92
N THR A 32 6.03 5.85 -2.21
CA THR A 32 5.19 6.92 -2.77
C THR A 32 4.28 6.34 -3.81
N VAL A 33 3.00 6.71 -3.77
CA VAL A 33 1.98 6.34 -4.74
C VAL A 33 1.40 7.62 -5.31
N GLN A 34 1.34 7.68 -6.64
CA GLN A 34 0.61 8.70 -7.38
C GLN A 34 -0.75 8.15 -7.76
N PHE A 35 -1.80 8.94 -7.52
CA PHE A 35 -3.16 8.55 -7.77
C PHE A 35 -3.98 9.65 -8.44
N ASP A 36 -5.00 9.24 -9.18
CA ASP A 36 -5.95 10.14 -9.84
C ASP A 36 -7.37 9.61 -9.63
N ASN A 37 -8.17 10.35 -8.87
CA ASN A 37 -9.54 9.97 -8.52
C ASN A 37 -10.52 10.08 -9.70
N HIS A 38 -10.12 10.65 -10.82
CA HIS A 38 -10.96 10.77 -12.02
C HIS A 38 -10.79 9.60 -12.99
N LYS A 39 -9.82 8.72 -12.77
CA LYS A 39 -9.53 7.57 -13.64
C LYS A 39 -10.16 6.28 -13.12
N GLN A 40 -10.48 5.37 -14.05
CA GLN A 40 -10.88 4.00 -13.71
C GLN A 40 -9.72 3.22 -13.06
N GLN A 41 -8.50 3.46 -13.54
CA GLN A 41 -7.28 2.97 -12.91
C GLN A 41 -6.71 4.09 -12.03
N LEU A 42 -7.03 4.03 -10.73
CA LEU A 42 -6.74 5.11 -9.78
C LEU A 42 -5.26 5.32 -9.51
N ILE A 43 -4.41 4.30 -9.71
CA ILE A 43 -2.97 4.37 -9.44
C ILE A 43 -2.25 4.62 -10.75
N ASP A 44 -1.61 5.78 -10.88
CA ASP A 44 -0.83 6.16 -12.06
C ASP A 44 0.61 5.64 -11.99
N ALA A 45 1.24 5.78 -10.82
CA ALA A 45 2.63 5.38 -10.63
C ALA A 45 2.92 5.05 -9.16
N TRP A 46 3.98 4.28 -8.93
CA TRP A 46 4.49 4.02 -7.58
C TRP A 46 6.02 3.93 -7.58
N TYR A 47 6.61 4.32 -6.45
CA TYR A 47 8.06 4.27 -6.26
C TYR A 47 8.43 3.96 -4.82
N CYS A 48 9.44 3.10 -4.63
CA CYS A 48 10.02 2.84 -3.30
C CYS A 48 11.54 2.96 -3.31
N THR A 49 12.10 3.58 -2.28
CA THR A 49 13.55 3.74 -2.10
C THR A 49 14.25 2.50 -1.54
N CYS A 50 13.53 1.38 -1.38
CA CYS A 50 14.16 0.12 -0.98
C CYS A 50 14.90 -0.51 -2.15
N SER A 51 15.89 -1.35 -1.87
CA SER A 51 16.70 -2.00 -2.91
C SER A 51 15.92 -3.01 -3.75
N ALA A 52 14.80 -3.51 -3.24
CA ALA A 52 13.93 -4.45 -3.93
C ALA A 52 12.96 -3.76 -4.90
N GLY A 53 12.52 -2.53 -4.58
CA GLY A 53 11.53 -1.79 -5.39
C GLY A 53 11.87 -1.71 -6.88
N PRO A 54 13.11 -1.36 -7.27
CA PRO A 54 13.51 -1.32 -8.68
C PRO A 54 13.71 -2.70 -9.33
N ARG A 55 13.76 -3.78 -8.55
CA ARG A 55 14.16 -5.12 -9.02
C ARG A 55 13.00 -6.09 -9.18
N GLU A 56 11.85 -5.78 -8.59
CA GLU A 56 10.68 -6.66 -8.63
C GLU A 56 9.69 -6.21 -9.72
N VAL A 57 9.23 -7.16 -10.53
CA VAL A 57 8.06 -6.97 -11.40
C VAL A 57 6.83 -6.99 -10.49
N GLY A 58 6.31 -5.82 -10.18
CA GLY A 58 5.20 -5.63 -9.24
C GLY A 58 5.54 -4.61 -8.17
N MET A 59 5.67 -5.06 -6.92
CA MET A 59 5.80 -4.17 -5.78
C MET A 59 6.53 -4.81 -4.59
N CYS A 60 7.42 -4.03 -3.97
CA CYS A 60 8.11 -4.46 -2.76
C CYS A 60 7.18 -4.47 -1.54
N SER A 61 7.57 -5.17 -0.47
CA SER A 61 6.74 -5.33 0.72
C SER A 61 6.29 -4.01 1.36
N GLN A 62 7.11 -2.95 1.30
CA GLN A 62 6.72 -1.62 1.80
C GLN A 62 5.59 -1.00 0.98
N MET A 63 5.64 -1.15 -0.34
CA MET A 63 4.61 -0.63 -1.23
C MET A 63 3.30 -1.40 -1.03
N THR A 64 3.37 -2.72 -0.93
CA THR A 64 2.21 -3.57 -0.60
C THR A 64 1.56 -3.16 0.72
N ALA A 65 2.36 -2.88 1.75
CA ALA A 65 1.85 -2.45 3.05
C ALA A 65 1.15 -1.08 2.98
N LEU A 66 1.70 -0.14 2.22
CA LEU A 66 1.08 1.17 1.99
C LEU A 66 -0.27 1.02 1.28
N LEU A 67 -0.31 0.29 0.16
CA LEU A 67 -1.55 0.06 -0.61
C LEU A 67 -2.61 -0.68 0.22
N TRP A 68 -2.22 -1.68 0.99
CA TRP A 68 -3.13 -2.38 1.89
C TRP A 68 -3.69 -1.45 2.95
N HIS A 69 -2.88 -0.57 3.53
CA HIS A 69 -3.37 0.39 4.51
C HIS A 69 -4.34 1.40 3.89
N LEU A 70 -4.05 1.91 2.70
CA LEU A 70 -4.94 2.84 2.00
C LEU A 70 -6.25 2.16 1.55
N GLY A 71 -6.18 0.92 1.05
CA GLY A 71 -7.33 0.23 0.45
C GLY A 71 -8.13 -0.63 1.41
N VAL A 72 -7.54 -1.18 2.47
CA VAL A 72 -8.21 -2.13 3.38
C VAL A 72 -8.44 -1.51 4.75
N ASN A 73 -7.43 -0.82 5.29
CA ASN A 73 -7.53 -0.22 6.63
C ASN A 73 -8.32 1.09 6.60
N LYS A 74 -8.11 1.91 5.57
CA LYS A 74 -8.74 3.24 5.42
C LYS A 74 -10.03 3.21 4.60
N ALA A 75 -10.22 2.24 3.71
CA ALA A 75 -11.45 2.18 2.94
C ALA A 75 -12.58 1.69 3.86
N VAL A 76 -13.60 2.52 4.05
CA VAL A 76 -14.88 2.10 4.64
C VAL A 76 -15.59 1.23 3.62
N ILE A 77 -15.10 0.01 3.43
CA ILE A 77 -15.76 -1.03 2.64
C ILE A 77 -16.46 -1.90 3.67
N SER A 78 -17.79 -2.03 3.56
CA SER A 78 -18.52 -3.03 4.34
C SER A 78 -17.78 -4.36 4.20
N THR A 79 -17.38 -4.95 5.32
CA THR A 79 -16.53 -6.15 5.42
C THR A 79 -17.06 -7.34 4.62
N ASP A 80 -18.34 -7.30 4.25
CA ASP A 80 -19.04 -8.30 3.44
C ASP A 80 -18.63 -8.26 1.95
N ASN A 81 -18.29 -7.07 1.43
CA ASN A 81 -17.97 -6.87 0.02
C ASN A 81 -16.47 -6.74 -0.27
N HIS A 82 -15.62 -6.67 0.76
CA HIS A 82 -14.19 -6.49 0.56
C HIS A 82 -13.54 -7.75 -0.04
N PRO A 83 -12.87 -7.68 -1.22
CA PRO A 83 -12.36 -8.86 -1.93
C PRO A 83 -11.26 -9.61 -1.18
N LEU A 84 -10.52 -8.92 -0.29
CA LEU A 84 -9.54 -9.53 0.62
C LEU A 84 -10.03 -9.59 2.08
N SER A 85 -11.34 -9.53 2.31
CA SER A 85 -11.90 -9.73 3.66
C SER A 85 -11.49 -11.09 4.18
N ALA A 86 -10.97 -11.16 5.41
CA ALA A 86 -10.66 -12.42 6.07
C ALA A 86 -11.89 -13.35 6.08
N SER A 87 -13.09 -12.79 6.22
CA SER A 87 -14.35 -13.54 6.18
C SER A 87 -14.63 -14.17 4.81
N ARG A 88 -14.23 -13.54 3.70
CA ARG A 88 -14.36 -14.12 2.35
C ARG A 88 -13.26 -15.15 2.07
N LEU A 89 -12.05 -14.90 2.54
CA LEU A 89 -10.93 -15.85 2.41
C LEU A 89 -11.20 -17.14 3.20
N ILE A 90 -11.74 -17.04 4.42
CA ILE A 90 -12.13 -18.20 5.23
C ILE A 90 -13.25 -18.99 4.55
N LYS A 91 -14.28 -18.32 4.02
CA LYS A 91 -15.35 -19.00 3.25
C LYS A 91 -14.79 -19.73 2.02
N ALA A 92 -13.85 -19.12 1.29
CA ALA A 92 -13.24 -19.74 0.13
C ALA A 92 -12.34 -20.94 0.47
N ILE A 93 -11.84 -21.02 1.70
CA ILE A 93 -11.05 -22.16 2.20
C ILE A 93 -11.96 -23.30 2.66
N ASP A 94 -13.10 -22.98 3.30
CA ASP A 94 -14.09 -23.97 3.73
C ASP A 94 -14.84 -24.64 2.56
N ASP A 95 -14.86 -24.01 1.38
CA ASP A 95 -15.46 -24.55 0.15
C ASP A 95 -14.51 -25.46 -0.67
N SER A 96 -13.32 -25.82 -0.14
CA SER A 96 -12.36 -26.78 -0.74
C SER A 96 -12.24 -28.08 0.06
#